data_AF-G5GN41-F1
#
_entry.id   AF-G5GN41-F1
#
_cell.length_a   1.000
_cell.length_b   1.000
_cell.length_c   1.000
_cell.angle_alpha   90.00
_cell.angle_beta   90.00
_cell.angle_gamma   90.00
#
_symmetry.space_group_name_H-M   'P 1'
#
loop_
_entity.id
_entity.type
_entity.pdbx_description
1 polymer ?
#
loop_
_entity_poly.entity_id
_entity_poly.type
_entity_poly.pdbx_seq_one_letter_code
_entity_poly.pdbx_strand_id
1 'polypeptide(L)'
;MRFTVERIGINIDDFRIPDNKGNQPVDAPIAKDGPIAYWATLPVKKKVANMKAAGISASVSNSAGTYVCNHLLTTAGKAHIPASFVHIPYLPEQMAVRKGLESQYPTRGVETLVKGFTAMIEALD
;
A
#
# COMPACT_ATOMS: atom_id res chain seq x y z
N MET A 1 8.00 -8.95 5.75
CA MET A 1 7.32 -7.98 4.89
C MET A 1 8.15 -7.81 3.62
N ARG A 2 7.48 -7.63 2.48
CA ARG A 2 8.06 -7.43 1.13
C ARG A 2 7.27 -6.31 0.46
N PHE A 3 7.63 -5.89 -0.75
CA PHE A 3 6.75 -5.01 -1.52
C PHE A 3 5.41 -5.72 -1.78
N THR A 4 4.29 -5.07 -1.50
CA THR A 4 2.97 -5.57 -1.91
C THR A 4 2.25 -4.54 -2.76
N VAL A 5 1.96 -4.91 -4.01
CA VAL A 5 1.17 -4.05 -4.91
C VAL A 5 -0.30 -4.40 -4.69
N GLU A 6 -1.06 -3.43 -4.22
CA GLU A 6 -2.45 -3.59 -3.87
C GLU A 6 -3.30 -3.69 -5.13
N ARG A 7 -4.13 -4.72 -5.18
CA ARG A 7 -5.06 -4.95 -6.28
C ARG A 7 -6.34 -4.14 -6.13
N ILE A 8 -6.75 -3.85 -4.89
CA ILE A 8 -8.08 -3.37 -4.57
C ILE A 8 -8.05 -2.42 -3.38
N GLY A 9 -8.81 -1.33 -3.47
CA GLY A 9 -9.21 -0.49 -2.35
C GLY A 9 -10.66 -0.79 -2.01
N ILE A 10 -10.97 -1.07 -0.75
CA ILE A 10 -12.33 -1.34 -0.28
C ILE A 10 -12.98 -0.05 0.21
N ASN A 11 -14.29 0.10 0.00
CA ASN A 11 -15.02 1.34 0.29
C ASN A 11 -15.43 1.45 1.76
N ILE A 12 -14.44 1.42 2.66
CA ILE A 12 -14.62 1.53 4.10
C ILE A 12 -13.41 2.22 4.74
N ASP A 13 -13.70 3.17 5.63
CA ASP A 13 -12.80 3.71 6.63
C ASP A 13 -13.20 3.10 7.99
N ASP A 14 -12.30 2.29 8.53
CA ASP A 14 -12.41 1.69 9.86
C ASP A 14 -11.04 1.79 10.56
N PHE A 15 -10.85 2.88 11.30
CA PHE A 15 -9.55 3.34 11.76
C PHE A 15 -9.26 2.82 13.18
N ARG A 16 -8.33 1.86 13.30
CA ARG A 16 -7.88 1.32 14.60
C ARG A 16 -7.24 2.38 15.51
N ILE A 17 -6.65 3.43 14.92
CA ILE A 17 -6.04 4.57 15.61
C ILE A 17 -6.46 5.86 14.90
N PRO A 18 -6.47 7.03 15.58
CA PRO A 18 -6.73 8.31 14.92
C PRO A 18 -5.67 8.65 13.86
N ASP A 19 -6.11 9.34 12.81
CA ASP A 19 -5.20 10.00 11.88
C ASP A 19 -4.48 11.20 12.52
N ASN A 20 -3.59 11.84 11.77
CA ASN A 20 -2.81 12.98 12.25
C ASN A 20 -3.67 14.22 12.61
N LYS A 21 -4.95 14.26 12.21
CA LYS A 21 -5.91 15.31 12.55
C LYS A 21 -6.89 14.87 13.65
N GLY A 22 -6.73 13.66 14.20
CA GLY A 22 -7.59 13.11 15.23
C GLY A 22 -8.87 12.46 14.70
N ASN A 23 -9.03 12.29 13.38
CA ASN A 23 -10.19 11.59 12.84
C ASN A 23 -10.03 10.08 13.07
N GLN A 24 -11.09 9.45 13.58
CA GLN A 24 -11.15 8.00 13.76
C GLN A 24 -12.52 7.46 13.34
N PRO A 25 -12.86 7.47 12.04
CA PRO A 25 -14.08 6.87 11.53
C PRO A 25 -14.15 5.37 11.86
N VAL A 26 -15.38 4.91 12.11
CA VAL A 26 -15.71 3.50 12.37
C VAL A 26 -16.82 3.12 11.41
N ASP A 27 -16.58 2.06 10.62
CA ASP A 27 -17.51 1.53 9.62
C ASP A 27 -18.11 2.60 8.67
N ALA A 28 -17.31 3.60 8.29
CA ALA A 28 -17.78 4.70 7.45
C ALA A 28 -17.43 4.46 5.96
N PRO A 29 -18.34 4.72 5.01
CA PRO A 29 -18.00 4.62 3.60
C PRO A 29 -17.11 5.79 3.17
N ILE A 30 -16.05 5.50 2.40
CA ILE A 30 -15.16 6.52 1.81
C ILE A 30 -15.90 7.28 0.69
N ALA A 31 -16.61 6.53 -0.16
CA ALA A 31 -17.42 7.04 -1.26
C ALA A 31 -18.88 6.60 -1.05
N LYS A 32 -19.69 7.49 -0.47
CA LYS A 32 -21.09 7.22 -0.06
C LYS A 32 -21.93 6.53 -1.14
N ASP A 33 -21.83 6.99 -2.39
CA ASP A 33 -22.59 6.45 -3.53
C ASP A 33 -21.68 5.63 -4.48
N GLY A 34 -20.56 5.13 -3.97
CA GLY A 34 -19.60 4.32 -4.71
C GLY A 34 -19.87 2.81 -4.60
N PRO A 35 -19.28 1.98 -5.47
CA PRO A 35 -19.25 0.53 -5.29
C PRO A 35 -18.58 0.14 -3.97
N ILE A 36 -18.74 -1.12 -3.56
CA ILE A 36 -18.12 -1.68 -2.34
C ILE A 36 -16.58 -1.69 -2.38
N ALA A 37 -15.99 -1.60 -3.56
CA ALA A 37 -14.54 -1.59 -3.76
C ALA A 37 -14.18 -1.04 -5.15
N TYR A 38 -12.92 -0.65 -5.31
CA TYR A 38 -12.32 -0.14 -6.54
C TYR A 38 -11.06 -0.93 -6.86
N TRP A 39 -10.92 -1.31 -8.13
CA TRP A 39 -9.69 -1.92 -8.63
C TRP A 39 -8.57 -0.88 -8.75
N ALA A 40 -7.34 -1.28 -8.43
CA ALA A 40 -6.17 -0.60 -8.94
C ALA A 40 -6.18 -0.69 -10.47
N THR A 41 -5.97 0.44 -11.14
CA THR A 41 -6.11 0.56 -12.59
C THR A 41 -4.77 0.46 -13.31
N LEU A 42 -3.65 0.73 -12.63
CA LEU A 42 -2.32 0.48 -13.16
C LEU A 42 -1.95 -1.02 -13.11
N PRO A 43 -1.06 -1.51 -14.00
CA PRO A 43 -0.86 -2.96 -14.21
C PRO A 43 -0.14 -3.65 -13.06
N VAL A 44 -0.90 -4.04 -12.04
CA VAL A 44 -0.43 -4.68 -10.79
C VAL A 44 0.51 -5.87 -11.03
N LYS A 45 0.15 -6.76 -11.96
CA LYS A 45 0.94 -7.96 -12.26
C LYS A 45 2.25 -7.64 -13.00
N LYS A 46 2.24 -6.69 -13.95
CA LYS A 46 3.44 -6.23 -14.67
C LYS A 46 4.44 -5.61 -13.70
N LYS A 47 3.96 -4.73 -12.81
CA LYS A 47 4.74 -4.12 -11.72
C LYS A 47 5.42 -5.16 -10.81
N VAL A 48 4.67 -6.15 -10.34
CA VAL A 48 5.22 -7.23 -9.50
C VAL A 48 6.25 -8.07 -10.26
N ALA A 49 5.99 -8.40 -11.53
CA ALA A 49 6.93 -9.15 -12.35
C ALA A 49 8.24 -8.38 -12.57
N ASN A 50 8.17 -7.09 -12.88
CA ASN A 50 9.37 -6.28 -13.12
C ASN A 50 10.23 -6.12 -11.84
N MET A 51 9.59 -5.85 -10.70
CA MET A 51 10.29 -5.84 -9.41
C MET A 51 11.01 -7.17 -9.14
N LYS A 52 10.35 -8.31 -9.39
CA LYS A 52 10.98 -9.63 -9.22
C LYS A 52 12.16 -9.84 -10.16
N ALA A 53 12.05 -9.41 -11.43
CA ALA A 53 13.14 -9.47 -12.40
C ALA A 53 14.36 -8.65 -11.95
N ALA A 54 14.14 -7.52 -11.26
CA ALA A 54 15.17 -6.70 -10.65
C ALA A 54 15.74 -7.25 -9.31
N GLY A 55 15.33 -8.46 -8.89
CA GLY A 55 15.75 -9.09 -7.63
C GLY A 55 15.05 -8.55 -6.38
N ILE A 56 13.92 -7.86 -6.54
CA ILE A 56 13.14 -7.29 -5.44
C ILE A 56 12.01 -8.26 -5.05
N SER A 57 11.94 -8.60 -3.76
CA SER A 57 10.84 -9.41 -3.24
C SER A 57 9.54 -8.61 -3.29
N ALA A 58 8.61 -9.05 -4.14
CA ALA A 58 7.31 -8.41 -4.31
C ALA A 58 6.19 -9.44 -4.50
N SER A 59 4.96 -9.08 -4.12
CA SER A 59 3.75 -9.83 -4.47
C SER A 59 2.56 -8.92 -4.73
N VAL A 60 1.49 -9.50 -5.25
CA VAL A 60 0.18 -8.86 -5.21
C VAL A 60 -0.40 -8.97 -3.80
N SER A 61 -1.10 -7.94 -3.34
CA SER A 61 -1.96 -7.98 -2.16
C SER A 61 -3.41 -7.70 -2.54
N ASN A 62 -4.33 -8.31 -1.81
CA ASN A 62 -5.78 -8.19 -2.02
C ASN A 62 -6.46 -7.39 -0.88
N SER A 63 -5.69 -6.77 0.00
CA SER A 63 -6.21 -5.85 1.02
C SER A 63 -5.17 -4.81 1.37
N ALA A 64 -5.52 -3.55 1.17
CA ALA A 64 -4.73 -2.40 1.60
C ALA A 64 -4.98 -2.01 3.07
N GLY A 65 -5.73 -2.85 3.82
CA GLY A 65 -6.28 -2.52 5.14
C GLY A 65 -7.55 -1.66 5.05
N THR A 66 -7.89 -1.01 6.15
CA THR A 66 -9.09 -0.13 6.30
C THR A 66 -8.73 1.26 6.81
N TYR A 67 -7.42 1.58 6.84
CA TYR A 67 -6.89 2.86 7.29
C TYR A 67 -6.61 3.80 6.10
N VAL A 68 -5.89 4.90 6.33
CA VAL A 68 -5.63 5.94 5.32
C VAL A 68 -4.97 5.42 4.03
N CYS A 69 -4.22 4.32 4.06
CA CYS A 69 -3.66 3.69 2.85
C CYS A 69 -4.77 3.22 1.90
N ASN A 70 -5.75 2.51 2.44
CA ASN A 70 -6.93 2.06 1.69
C ASN A 70 -7.78 3.23 1.24
N HIS A 71 -8.00 4.21 2.14
CA HIS A 71 -8.70 5.45 1.83
C HIS A 71 -8.19 6.11 0.54
N LEU A 72 -6.87 6.26 0.41
CA LEU A 72 -6.26 6.91 -0.75
C LEU A 72 -6.51 6.14 -2.07
N LEU A 73 -6.37 4.81 -2.06
CA LEU A 73 -6.62 4.00 -3.26
C LEU A 73 -8.10 4.07 -3.68
N THR A 74 -9.01 3.97 -2.72
CA THR A 74 -10.46 4.08 -2.95
C THR A 74 -10.84 5.48 -3.46
N THR A 75 -10.28 6.54 -2.89
CA THR A 75 -10.51 7.93 -3.33
C THR A 75 -10.01 8.16 -4.75
N ALA A 76 -8.83 7.64 -5.11
CA ALA A 76 -8.33 7.70 -6.49
C ALA A 76 -9.27 6.97 -7.47
N GLY A 77 -9.77 5.78 -7.08
CA GLY A 77 -10.76 5.03 -7.85
C GLY A 77 -12.06 5.80 -8.06
N LYS A 78 -12.60 6.43 -7.00
CA LYS A 78 -13.80 7.28 -7.07
C LYS A 78 -13.60 8.50 -7.97
N ALA A 79 -12.40 9.07 -7.98
CA ALA A 79 -12.04 10.20 -8.83
C ALA A 79 -11.66 9.79 -10.27
N HIS A 80 -11.73 8.50 -10.61
CA HIS A 80 -11.32 7.95 -11.91
C HIS A 80 -9.85 8.27 -12.28
N ILE A 81 -8.98 8.42 -11.28
CA ILE A 81 -7.55 8.67 -11.47
C ILE A 81 -6.84 7.32 -11.65
N PRO A 82 -6.04 7.13 -12.73
CA PRO A 82 -5.21 5.94 -12.86
C PRO A 82 -4.24 5.78 -11.68
N ALA A 83 -4.34 4.68 -10.93
CA ALA A 83 -3.61 4.48 -9.69
C ALA A 83 -3.25 3.01 -9.43
N SER A 84 -2.13 2.84 -8.73
CA SER A 84 -1.80 1.63 -7.96
C SER A 84 -1.36 2.07 -6.58
N PHE A 85 -1.58 1.24 -5.56
CA PHE A 85 -1.01 1.44 -4.24
C PHE A 85 0.04 0.37 -3.95
N VAL A 86 1.07 0.72 -3.19
CA VAL A 86 2.14 -0.22 -2.81
C VAL A 86 2.49 -0.04 -1.35
N HIS A 87 2.41 -1.13 -0.58
CA HIS A 87 3.00 -1.17 0.76
C HIS A 87 4.44 -1.64 0.68
N ILE A 88 5.26 -1.04 1.55
CA ILE A 88 6.68 -1.34 1.69
C ILE A 88 7.00 -1.78 3.12
N PRO A 89 8.06 -2.58 3.31
CA PRO A 89 8.58 -2.89 4.64
C PRO A 89 9.09 -1.64 5.37
N TYR A 90 9.23 -1.75 6.69
CA TYR A 90 9.91 -0.75 7.48
C TYR A 90 11.39 -0.59 7.08
N LEU A 91 11.93 0.58 7.37
CA LEU A 91 13.37 0.82 7.36
C LEU A 91 14.04 0.20 8.59
N PRO A 92 15.32 -0.23 8.50
CA PRO A 92 16.08 -0.70 9.65
C PRO A 92 16.08 0.28 10.83
N GLU A 93 16.23 1.57 10.56
CA GLU A 93 16.31 2.64 11.55
C GLU A 93 14.98 2.82 12.29
N GLN A 94 13.85 2.55 11.63
CA GLN A 94 12.53 2.60 12.27
C GLN A 94 12.33 1.49 13.30
N MET A 95 12.93 0.31 13.06
CA MET A 95 12.83 -0.82 13.98
C MET A 95 13.91 -0.80 15.07
N ALA A 96 15.07 -0.19 14.80
CA ALA A 96 16.19 -0.08 15.74
C ALA A 96 15.80 0.60 17.08
N VAL A 97 14.81 1.49 17.06
CA VAL A 97 14.32 2.21 18.25
C VAL A 97 13.14 1.53 18.94
N ARG A 98 12.57 0.46 18.35
CA ARG A 98 11.42 -0.27 18.91
C ARG A 98 11.87 -1.38 19.84
N LYS A 99 10.97 -1.80 20.73
CA LYS A 99 11.20 -2.88 21.71
C LYS A 99 10.09 -3.94 21.61
N GLY A 100 10.35 -5.12 22.17
CA GLY A 100 9.39 -6.21 22.21
C GLY A 100 9.19 -6.86 20.84
N LEU A 101 7.99 -7.39 20.58
CA LEU A 101 7.69 -8.12 19.34
C LEU A 101 7.79 -7.22 18.09
N GLU A 102 7.55 -5.92 18.22
CA GLU A 102 7.58 -5.01 17.07
C GLU A 102 8.98 -4.81 16.49
N SER A 103 10.04 -4.97 17.28
CA SER A 103 11.42 -4.86 16.75
C SER A 103 11.81 -6.02 15.83
N GLN A 104 10.99 -7.08 15.79
CA GLN A 104 11.20 -8.26 14.94
C GLN A 104 10.54 -8.11 13.57
N TYR A 105 9.82 -7.01 13.29
CA TYR A 105 9.22 -6.83 11.99
C TYR A 105 10.28 -6.74 10.88
N PRO A 106 10.09 -7.42 9.74
CA PRO A 106 11.10 -7.41 8.69
C PRO A 106 11.30 -6.02 8.09
N THR A 107 12.56 -5.69 7.80
CA THR A 107 12.96 -4.39 7.27
C THR A 107 13.59 -4.50 5.88
N ARG A 108 13.76 -3.35 5.20
CA ARG A 108 14.51 -3.20 3.95
C ARG A 108 15.25 -1.86 3.95
N GLY A 109 16.52 -1.85 3.56
CA GLY A 109 17.30 -0.63 3.44
C GLY A 109 16.79 0.29 2.32
N VAL A 110 17.03 1.60 2.47
CA VAL A 110 16.54 2.66 1.57
C VAL A 110 16.91 2.37 0.11
N GLU A 111 18.16 2.00 -0.18
CA GLU A 111 18.62 1.70 -1.55
C GLU A 111 17.82 0.57 -2.21
N THR A 112 17.47 -0.47 -1.44
CA THR A 112 16.65 -1.56 -1.95
C THR A 112 15.21 -1.11 -2.21
N LEU A 113 14.68 -0.21 -1.37
CA LEU A 113 13.35 0.36 -1.58
C LEU A 113 13.32 1.23 -2.84
N VAL A 114 14.32 2.10 -3.03
CA VAL A 114 14.46 2.94 -4.23
C VAL A 114 14.56 2.05 -5.47
N LYS A 115 15.41 1.03 -5.47
CA LYS A 115 15.49 0.05 -6.58
C LYS A 115 14.14 -0.61 -6.88
N GLY A 116 13.38 -0.96 -5.84
CA GLY A 116 12.03 -1.51 -5.97
C GLY A 116 11.05 -0.54 -6.62
N PHE A 117 11.05 0.73 -6.20
CA PHE A 117 10.20 1.75 -6.81
C PHE A 117 10.58 2.02 -8.27
N THR A 118 11.87 2.14 -8.58
CA THR A 118 12.36 2.32 -9.96
C THR A 118 11.87 1.19 -10.86
N ALA A 119 12.11 -0.08 -10.48
CA ALA A 119 11.62 -1.23 -11.25
C ALA A 119 10.08 -1.27 -11.34
N MET A 120 9.36 -0.82 -10.31
CA MET A 120 7.90 -0.74 -10.36
C MET A 120 7.38 0.34 -11.33
N ILE A 121 8.11 1.46 -11.46
CA ILE A 121 7.73 2.58 -12.32
C ILE A 121 8.08 2.28 -13.77
N GLU A 122 9.26 1.71 -14.06
CA GLU A 122 9.66 1.26 -15.40
C GLU A 122 8.68 0.25 -16.02
N ALA A 123 7.86 -0.43 -15.19
CA ALA A 123 6.80 -1.29 -15.68
C ALA A 123 5.60 -0.52 -16.28
N LEU A 124 5.53 0.80 -16.13
CA LEU A 124 4.48 1.66 -16.70
C LEU A 124 4.81 2.12 -18.12
N ASP A 125 6.09 2.15 -18.46
CA ASP A 125 6.59 2.36 -19.82
C ASP A 125 6.37 1.09 -20.68
#